data_AF-A0A1T4PFR4-F1
#
_entry.id   AF-A0A1T4PFR4-F1
#
_cell.length_a   1.000
_cell.length_b   1.000
_cell.length_c   1.000
_cell.angle_alpha   90.00
_cell.angle_beta   90.00
_cell.angle_gamma   90.00
#
_symmetry.space_group_name_H-M   'P 1'
#
loop_
_entity.id
_entity.type
_entity.pdbx_description
1 polymer ?
#
loop_
_entity_poly.entity_id
_entity_poly.type
_entity_poly.pdbx_seq_one_letter_code
_entity_poly.pdbx_strand_id
1 'polypeptide(L)'
;MINKIRTQLVQNAASILRSPIHLLPKFVQKKVLLDGLKMVFHEALEEGDFEFLNDKWLKVEIRDLDLRWYISYQQDRLLVADAPQQEDVSFSGNLNDLVLIAGRKEDPDTLFFQRRLSIEGDTELGLEVKNLMDSVDLQQLPQALQILLHQLADFVHKGMQMPNTHNEVENAYSN
;
A
#
# COMPACT_ATOMS: atom_id res chain seq x y z
N MET A 1 -22.82 -15.65 -10.17
CA MET A 1 -22.83 -15.58 -8.70
C MET A 1 -21.42 -15.33 -8.13
N ILE A 2 -20.42 -16.14 -8.47
CA ILE A 2 -19.03 -16.04 -7.97
C ILE A 2 -18.40 -14.65 -8.21
N ASN A 3 -18.60 -14.08 -9.41
CA ASN A 3 -18.04 -12.76 -9.75
C ASN A 3 -18.61 -11.62 -8.89
N LYS A 4 -19.91 -11.66 -8.56
CA LYS A 4 -20.56 -10.68 -7.68
C LYS A 4 -20.02 -10.77 -6.25
N ILE A 5 -19.79 -11.99 -5.76
CA ILE A 5 -19.17 -12.24 -4.44
C ILE A 5 -17.75 -11.70 -4.42
N ARG A 6 -16.95 -11.94 -5.47
CA ARG A 6 -15.59 -11.36 -5.59
C ARG A 6 -15.62 -9.84 -5.50
N THR A 7 -16.44 -9.18 -6.32
CA THR A 7 -16.55 -7.71 -6.32
C THR A 7 -16.94 -7.18 -4.94
N GLN A 8 -17.92 -7.80 -4.27
CA GLN A 8 -18.29 -7.42 -2.91
C GLN A 8 -17.15 -7.63 -1.91
N LEU A 9 -16.42 -8.74 -1.99
CA LEU A 9 -15.27 -8.98 -1.11
C LEU A 9 -14.15 -7.96 -1.34
N VAL A 10 -13.85 -7.60 -2.58
CA VAL A 10 -12.84 -6.60 -2.91
C VAL A 10 -13.27 -5.21 -2.43
N GLN A 11 -14.52 -4.82 -2.67
CA GLN A 11 -15.06 -3.53 -2.22
C GLN A 11 -15.09 -3.40 -0.69
N ASN A 12 -15.29 -4.52 0.02
CA ASN A 12 -15.33 -4.54 1.48
C ASN A 12 -14.03 -5.05 2.13
N ALA A 13 -12.97 -5.28 1.36
CA ALA A 13 -11.74 -5.93 1.86
C ALA A 13 -11.16 -5.18 3.05
N ALA A 14 -11.09 -3.84 2.94
CA ALA A 14 -10.61 -3.00 4.03
C ALA A 14 -11.49 -3.10 5.29
N SER A 15 -12.82 -3.08 5.14
CA SER A 15 -13.75 -3.22 6.27
C SER A 15 -13.57 -4.56 6.99
N ILE A 16 -13.40 -5.64 6.23
CA ILE A 16 -13.19 -7.00 6.77
C ILE A 16 -11.85 -7.07 7.53
N LEU A 17 -10.79 -6.47 6.98
CA LEU A 17 -9.44 -6.55 7.53
C LEU A 17 -9.13 -5.52 8.62
N ARG A 18 -9.92 -4.44 8.73
CA ARG A 18 -9.70 -3.37 9.71
C ARG A 18 -9.76 -3.87 11.15
N SER A 19 -10.77 -4.65 11.51
CA SER A 19 -10.88 -5.14 12.89
C SER A 19 -9.71 -6.05 13.31
N PRO A 20 -9.36 -7.12 12.57
CA PRO A 20 -8.28 -8.01 12.99
C PRO A 20 -6.91 -7.31 13.01
N ILE A 21 -6.64 -6.37 12.10
CA ILE A 21 -5.35 -5.69 12.07
C ILE A 21 -5.18 -4.72 13.24
N HIS A 22 -6.25 -4.03 13.66
CA HIS A 22 -6.23 -3.15 14.83
C HIS A 22 -6.17 -3.91 16.17
N LEU A 23 -6.50 -5.21 16.19
CA LEU A 23 -6.33 -6.07 17.37
C LEU A 23 -4.89 -6.58 17.53
N LEU A 24 -4.06 -6.51 16.49
CA LEU A 24 -2.66 -6.91 16.60
C LEU A 24 -1.88 -5.90 17.44
N PRO A 25 -1.09 -6.36 18.44
CA PRO A 25 -0.23 -5.48 19.21
C PRO A 25 0.71 -4.68 18.31
N LYS A 26 0.91 -3.39 18.62
CA LYS A 26 1.75 -2.48 17.82
C LYS A 26 3.16 -3.02 17.56
N PHE A 27 3.77 -3.70 18.53
CA PHE A 27 5.10 -4.29 18.37
C PHE A 27 5.13 -5.38 17.29
N VAL A 28 4.03 -6.13 17.12
CA VAL A 28 3.89 -7.14 16.06
C VAL A 28 3.78 -6.46 14.70
N GLN A 29 2.91 -5.46 14.58
CA GLN A 29 2.76 -4.68 13.35
C GLN A 29 4.09 -4.06 12.93
N LYS A 30 4.78 -3.41 13.87
CA LYS A 30 6.10 -2.80 13.69
C LYS A 30 7.14 -3.82 13.23
N LYS A 31 7.21 -4.98 13.88
CA LYS A 31 8.16 -6.03 13.51
C LYS A 31 7.90 -6.57 12.11
N VAL A 32 6.65 -6.88 11.79
CA VAL A 32 6.26 -7.38 10.46
C VAL A 32 6.56 -6.35 9.39
N LEU A 33 6.24 -5.08 9.63
CA LEU A 33 6.56 -4.00 8.70
C LEU A 33 8.06 -3.88 8.48
N LEU A 34 8.85 -3.82 9.55
CA LEU A 34 10.30 -3.66 9.47
C LEU A 34 10.97 -4.84 8.76
N ASP A 35 10.58 -6.06 9.11
CA ASP A 35 11.12 -7.28 8.48
C ASP A 35 10.71 -7.34 6.99
N GLY A 36 9.47 -6.93 6.66
CA GLY A 36 8.99 -6.83 5.29
C GLY A 36 9.76 -5.80 4.46
N LEU A 37 9.94 -4.59 4.99
CA LEU A 37 10.71 -3.51 4.35
C LEU A 37 12.15 -3.96 4.09
N LYS A 38 12.83 -4.51 5.09
CA LYS A 38 14.22 -5.00 4.94
C LYS A 38 14.36 -6.05 3.86
N MET A 39 13.35 -6.91 3.70
CA MET A 39 13.38 -7.98 2.72
C MET A 39 13.18 -7.45 1.31
N VAL A 40 12.14 -6.63 1.07
CA VAL A 40 11.83 -6.15 -0.29
C VAL A 40 12.69 -4.97 -0.75
N PHE A 41 13.35 -4.29 0.19
CA PHE A 41 14.26 -3.18 -0.07
C PHE A 41 15.71 -3.52 0.27
N HIS A 42 16.09 -4.80 0.23
CA HIS A 42 17.43 -5.21 0.63
C HIS A 42 18.53 -4.48 -0.17
N GLU A 43 18.41 -4.43 -1.50
CA GLU A 43 19.37 -3.77 -2.39
C GLU A 43 19.38 -2.25 -2.15
N ALA A 44 18.21 -1.60 -2.14
CA ALA A 44 18.08 -0.17 -1.85
C ALA A 44 18.68 0.23 -0.49
N LEU A 45 18.58 -0.64 0.52
CA LEU A 45 19.24 -0.43 1.82
C LEU A 45 20.77 -0.54 1.75
N GLU A 46 21.30 -1.44 0.93
CA GLU A 46 22.75 -1.59 0.72
C GLU A 46 23.34 -0.46 -0.12
N GLU A 47 22.58 0.08 -1.06
CA GLU A 47 22.98 1.18 -1.95
C GLU A 47 22.86 2.57 -1.30
N GLY A 48 22.24 2.65 -0.11
CA GLY A 48 22.09 3.90 0.63
C GLY A 48 20.86 4.72 0.22
N ASP A 49 19.93 4.14 -0.54
CA ASP A 49 18.72 4.83 -1.03
C ASP A 49 17.79 5.26 0.11
N PHE A 50 18.00 4.80 1.34
CA PHE A 50 17.23 5.25 2.51
C PHE A 50 17.87 6.43 3.26
N GLU A 51 19.07 6.88 2.87
CA GLU A 51 19.79 7.97 3.56
C GLU A 51 19.04 9.31 3.50
N PHE A 52 18.17 9.53 2.51
CA PHE A 52 17.34 10.74 2.46
C PHE A 52 16.36 10.84 3.64
N LEU A 53 16.08 9.73 4.34
CA LEU A 53 15.27 9.68 5.56
C LEU A 53 16.08 9.92 6.85
N ASN A 54 17.38 10.21 6.77
CA ASN A 54 18.15 10.62 7.94
C ASN A 54 17.55 11.91 8.54
N ASP A 55 17.20 11.82 9.83
CA ASP A 55 16.53 12.88 10.61
C ASP A 55 15.17 13.34 10.03
N LYS A 56 14.57 12.55 9.13
CA LYS A 56 13.27 12.82 8.51
C LYS A 56 12.32 11.65 8.69
N TRP A 57 11.03 11.92 8.60
CA TRP A 57 9.96 10.94 8.79
C TRP A 57 9.09 10.80 7.54
N LEU A 58 9.05 9.58 7.01
CA LEU A 58 8.08 9.14 6.01
C LEU A 58 6.86 8.55 6.71
N LYS A 59 5.68 9.14 6.50
CA LYS A 59 4.41 8.52 6.87
C LYS A 59 3.94 7.61 5.74
N VAL A 60 3.66 6.34 6.06
CA VAL A 60 2.97 5.40 5.17
C VAL A 60 1.58 5.15 5.72
N GLU A 61 0.55 5.40 4.91
CA GLU A 61 -0.85 5.31 5.32
C GLU A 61 -1.69 4.44 4.38
N ILE A 62 -2.47 3.53 4.97
CA ILE A 62 -3.55 2.80 4.31
C ILE A 62 -4.87 3.38 4.78
N ARG A 63 -5.46 4.29 3.98
CA ARG A 63 -6.54 5.19 4.42
C ARG A 63 -7.80 4.44 4.83
N ASP A 64 -8.21 3.46 4.04
CA ASP A 64 -9.40 2.65 4.25
C ASP A 64 -9.26 1.63 5.40
N LEU A 65 -8.04 1.37 5.86
CA LEU A 65 -7.75 0.60 7.07
C LEU A 65 -7.51 1.47 8.32
N ASP A 66 -7.36 2.79 8.16
CA ASP A 66 -6.91 3.70 9.23
C ASP A 66 -5.62 3.18 9.90
N LEU A 67 -4.68 2.75 9.06
CA LEU A 67 -3.35 2.31 9.48
C LEU A 67 -2.32 3.33 9.03
N ARG A 68 -1.43 3.69 9.94
CA ARG A 68 -0.36 4.63 9.67
C ARG A 68 0.92 4.16 10.38
N TRP A 69 2.02 4.24 9.65
CA TRP A 69 3.37 4.01 10.19
C TRP A 69 4.26 5.19 9.85
N TYR A 70 5.18 5.48 10.75
CA TYR A 70 6.18 6.53 10.57
C TYR A 70 7.54 5.86 10.52
N ILE A 71 8.20 5.99 9.37
CA ILE A 71 9.45 5.32 9.03
C ILE A 71 10.53 6.38 8.93
N SER A 72 11.70 6.08 9.50
CA SER A 72 12.91 6.90 9.38
C SER A 72 14.10 5.98 9.17
N TYR A 73 15.24 6.56 8.82
CA TYR A 73 16.51 5.86 8.68
C TYR A 73 17.54 6.53 9.58
N GLN A 74 18.20 5.78 10.46
CA GLN A 74 19.24 6.29 11.35
C GLN A 74 20.24 5.19 11.67
N GLN A 75 21.53 5.55 11.78
CA GLN A 75 22.61 4.61 12.13
C GLN A 75 22.62 3.36 11.22
N ASP A 76 22.45 3.60 9.92
CA ASP A 76 22.40 2.58 8.86
C ASP A 76 21.26 1.56 9.05
N ARG A 77 20.14 1.99 9.64
CA ARG A 77 19.00 1.12 9.97
C ARG A 77 17.67 1.82 9.79
N LEU A 78 16.72 1.06 9.26
CA LEU A 78 15.30 1.42 9.29
C LEU A 78 14.76 1.44 10.71
N LEU A 79 14.00 2.48 11.01
CA LEU A 79 13.26 2.68 12.24
C LEU A 79 11.78 2.88 11.92
N VAL A 80 10.94 2.38 12.82
CA VAL A 80 9.49 2.62 12.79
C VAL A 80 9.09 3.16 14.15
N ALA A 81 8.44 4.32 14.19
CA ALA A 81 8.08 4.97 15.45
C ALA A 81 7.02 4.17 16.23
N ASP A 82 7.10 4.20 17.56
CA ASP A 82 6.08 3.59 18.44
C ASP A 82 4.84 4.48 18.63
N ALA A 83 4.99 5.78 18.33
CA ALA A 83 3.95 6.80 18.39
C ALA A 83 4.00 7.69 17.15
N PRO A 84 2.88 8.36 16.79
CA PRO A 84 2.85 9.29 15.67
C PRO A 84 3.96 10.35 15.76
N GLN A 85 4.59 10.64 14.61
CA GLN A 85 5.60 11.67 14.47
C GLN A 85 5.08 12.78 13.57
N GLN A 86 5.76 13.92 13.56
CA GLN A 86 5.58 14.89 12.49
C GLN A 86 6.28 14.35 11.26
N GLU A 87 5.54 14.13 10.17
CA GLU A 87 6.08 13.68 8.91
C GLU A 87 6.61 14.83 8.03
N ASP A 88 7.67 14.56 7.29
CA ASP A 88 8.21 15.43 6.25
C ASP A 88 7.62 15.08 4.88
N VAL A 89 7.31 13.79 4.70
CA VAL A 89 6.68 13.25 3.49
C VAL A 89 5.68 12.15 3.85
N SER A 90 4.61 12.06 3.09
CA SER A 90 3.50 11.14 3.31
C SER A 90 3.17 10.39 2.04
N PHE A 91 3.30 9.07 2.06
CA PHE A 91 2.82 8.14 1.05
C PHE A 91 1.51 7.50 1.51
N SER A 92 0.45 7.64 0.73
CA SER A 92 -0.87 7.15 1.13
C SER A 92 -1.69 6.55 -0.01
N GLY A 93 -2.43 5.48 0.29
CA GLY A 93 -3.25 4.74 -0.66
C GLY A 93 -4.37 3.97 0.03
N ASN A 94 -5.29 3.39 -0.74
CA ASN A 94 -6.22 2.39 -0.22
C ASN A 94 -5.61 0.99 -0.33
N LEU A 95 -6.09 0.04 0.49
CA LEU A 95 -5.55 -1.31 0.56
C LEU A 95 -5.48 -1.98 -0.82
N ASN A 96 -6.58 -1.94 -1.58
CA ASN A 96 -6.65 -2.58 -2.89
C ASN A 96 -5.64 -1.98 -3.88
N ASP A 97 -5.39 -0.67 -3.80
CA ASP A 97 -4.44 0.02 -4.69
C ASP A 97 -3.01 -0.44 -4.40
N LEU A 98 -2.65 -0.54 -3.11
CA LEU A 98 -1.34 -1.03 -2.69
C LEU A 98 -1.13 -2.50 -3.07
N VAL A 99 -2.17 -3.33 -2.97
CA VAL A 99 -2.13 -4.74 -3.43
C VAL A 99 -1.92 -4.82 -4.94
N LEU A 100 -2.50 -3.91 -5.73
CA LEU A 100 -2.30 -3.89 -7.18
C LEU A 100 -0.87 -3.48 -7.57
N ILE A 101 -0.31 -2.47 -6.90
CA ILE A 101 1.09 -2.07 -7.08
C ILE A 101 2.01 -3.24 -6.75
N ALA A 102 1.85 -3.82 -5.55
CA ALA A 102 2.64 -4.96 -5.11
C ALA A 102 2.42 -6.20 -6.01
N GLY A 103 1.25 -6.35 -6.63
CA GLY A 103 1.02 -7.42 -7.60
C GLY A 103 1.51 -7.15 -9.02
N ARG A 104 2.12 -5.99 -9.28
CA ARG A 104 2.47 -5.46 -10.61
C ARG A 104 1.28 -5.50 -11.58
N LYS A 105 0.07 -5.17 -11.08
CA LYS A 105 -1.17 -5.08 -11.86
C LYS A 105 -1.54 -3.66 -12.27
N GLU A 106 -1.05 -2.68 -11.52
CA GLU A 106 -1.15 -1.26 -11.84
C GLU A 106 0.18 -0.59 -11.45
N ASP A 107 0.58 0.41 -12.22
CA ASP A 107 1.78 1.20 -11.92
C ASP A 107 1.47 2.31 -10.90
N PRO A 108 2.40 2.64 -9.98
CA PRO A 108 2.22 3.73 -9.01
C PRO A 108 1.84 5.06 -9.65
N ASP A 109 2.47 5.39 -10.78
CA ASP A 109 2.20 6.64 -11.52
C ASP A 109 0.75 6.70 -12.02
N THR A 110 0.23 5.60 -12.55
CA THR A 110 -1.17 5.53 -12.98
C THR A 110 -2.12 5.82 -11.81
N LEU A 111 -1.85 5.24 -10.64
CA LEU A 111 -2.68 5.45 -9.45
C LEU A 111 -2.53 6.86 -8.87
N PHE A 112 -1.35 7.46 -8.98
CA PHE A 112 -1.10 8.86 -8.60
C PHE A 112 -1.90 9.83 -9.48
N PHE A 113 -1.84 9.66 -10.81
CA PHE A 113 -2.62 10.50 -11.74
C PHE A 113 -4.15 10.33 -11.55
N GLN A 114 -4.59 9.13 -11.14
CA GLN A 114 -5.97 8.85 -10.78
C GLN A 114 -6.36 9.33 -9.37
N ARG A 115 -5.44 9.95 -8.61
CA ARG A 115 -5.63 10.43 -7.23
C ARG A 115 -6.02 9.31 -6.25
N ARG A 116 -5.67 8.06 -6.57
CA ARG A 116 -5.86 6.88 -5.71
C ARG A 116 -4.66 6.70 -4.78
N LEU A 117 -3.48 7.04 -5.30
CA LEU A 117 -2.23 7.17 -4.56
C LEU A 117 -1.93 8.66 -4.33
N SER A 118 -1.38 9.03 -3.17
CA SER A 118 -0.92 10.40 -2.90
C SER A 118 0.45 10.39 -2.25
N ILE A 119 1.31 11.32 -2.70
CA ILE A 119 2.60 11.64 -2.11
C ILE A 119 2.55 13.12 -1.79
N GLU A 120 2.62 13.47 -0.51
CA GLU A 120 2.45 14.84 0.01
C GLU A 120 3.60 15.20 0.95
N GLY A 121 3.92 16.49 1.06
CA GLY A 121 4.99 16.99 1.92
C GLY A 121 6.08 17.67 1.11
N ASP A 122 7.34 17.45 1.50
CA ASP A 122 8.51 17.97 0.78
C ASP A 122 8.64 17.32 -0.60
N THR A 123 8.79 18.15 -1.64
CA THR A 123 8.83 17.70 -3.03
C THR A 123 10.07 16.86 -3.35
N GLU A 124 11.22 17.17 -2.75
CA GLU A 124 12.47 16.42 -2.96
C GLU A 124 12.35 15.03 -2.33
N LEU A 125 11.84 14.95 -1.10
CA LEU A 125 11.56 13.67 -0.46
C LEU A 125 10.49 12.87 -1.20
N GLY A 126 9.48 13.54 -1.76
CA GLY A 126 8.45 12.88 -2.56
C GLY A 126 9.02 12.17 -3.79
N LEU A 127 10.04 12.76 -4.42
CA LEU A 127 10.75 12.11 -5.53
C LEU A 127 11.55 10.90 -5.06
N GLU A 128 12.26 11.00 -3.94
CA GLU A 128 13.01 9.88 -3.38
C GLU A 128 12.09 8.72 -2.96
N VAL A 129 10.95 9.02 -2.37
CA VAL A 129 9.92 8.02 -2.05
C VAL A 129 9.43 7.31 -3.31
N LYS A 130 9.26 8.04 -4.42
CA LYS A 130 8.90 7.44 -5.71
C LYS A 130 10.01 6.51 -6.22
N ASN A 131 11.27 6.95 -6.18
CA ASN A 131 12.42 6.13 -6.58
C ASN A 131 12.49 4.84 -5.74
N LEU A 132 12.26 4.94 -4.43
CA LEU A 132 12.15 3.76 -3.56
C LEU A 132 11.03 2.83 -4.03
N MET A 133 9.84 3.34 -4.36
CA MET A 133 8.75 2.46 -4.82
C MET A 133 9.12 1.65 -6.06
N ASP A 134 9.91 2.22 -6.96
CA ASP A 134 10.37 1.55 -8.17
C ASP A 134 11.45 0.48 -7.87
N SER A 135 12.16 0.60 -6.75
CA SER A 135 13.20 -0.35 -6.31
C SER A 135 12.67 -1.54 -5.49
N VAL A 136 11.35 -1.66 -5.29
CA VAL A 136 10.75 -2.80 -4.58
C VAL A 136 11.03 -4.12 -5.30
N ASP A 137 11.85 -4.97 -4.68
CA ASP A 137 12.09 -6.33 -5.16
C ASP A 137 11.28 -7.38 -4.41
N LEU A 138 10.17 -7.77 -5.03
CA LEU A 138 9.28 -8.81 -4.52
C LEU A 138 9.85 -10.23 -4.69
N GLN A 139 10.91 -10.40 -5.49
CA GLN A 139 11.55 -11.71 -5.66
C GLN A 139 12.26 -12.15 -4.37
N GLN A 140 12.61 -11.21 -3.50
CA GLN A 140 13.16 -11.49 -2.17
C GLN A 140 12.13 -12.10 -1.20
N LEU A 141 10.83 -11.98 -1.50
CA LEU A 141 9.81 -12.63 -0.69
C LEU A 141 9.90 -14.16 -0.81
N PRO A 142 9.63 -14.92 0.25
CA PRO A 142 9.41 -16.36 0.15
C PRO A 142 8.42 -16.71 -0.96
N GLN A 143 8.68 -17.78 -1.71
CA GLN A 143 7.88 -18.14 -2.88
C GLN A 143 6.37 -18.30 -2.58
N ALA A 144 6.03 -18.79 -1.38
CA ALA A 144 4.64 -18.87 -0.94
C ALA A 144 3.97 -17.49 -0.84
N LEU A 145 4.69 -16.47 -0.36
CA LEU A 145 4.18 -15.10 -0.28
C LEU A 145 4.08 -14.45 -1.66
N GLN A 146 5.03 -14.70 -2.56
CA GLN A 146 4.93 -14.24 -3.95
C GLN A 146 3.66 -14.77 -4.62
N ILE A 147 3.41 -16.08 -4.52
CA ILE A 147 2.21 -16.72 -5.08
C ILE A 147 0.94 -16.11 -4.49
N LEU A 148 0.89 -15.96 -3.16
CA LEU A 148 -0.26 -15.37 -2.47
C LEU A 148 -0.51 -13.93 -2.95
N LEU A 149 0.54 -13.11 -3.03
CA LEU A 149 0.45 -11.72 -3.48
C LEU A 149 -0.08 -11.62 -4.90
N HIS A 150 0.45 -12.44 -5.82
CA HIS A 150 -0.05 -12.48 -7.20
C HIS A 150 -1.52 -12.90 -7.28
N GLN A 151 -1.93 -13.91 -6.51
CA GLN A 151 -3.32 -14.36 -6.45
C GLN A 151 -4.26 -13.28 -5.89
N LEU A 152 -3.84 -12.58 -4.83
CA LEU A 152 -4.58 -11.46 -4.25
C LEU A 152 -4.71 -10.31 -5.25
N ALA A 153 -3.63 -9.95 -5.92
CA ALA A 153 -3.66 -8.89 -6.92
C ALA A 153 -4.55 -9.24 -8.11
N ASP A 154 -4.50 -10.48 -8.61
CA ASP A 154 -5.43 -10.96 -9.64
C ASP A 154 -6.89 -10.92 -9.18
N PHE A 155 -7.13 -11.28 -7.92
CA PHE A 155 -8.47 -11.27 -7.33
C PHE A 155 -9.00 -9.83 -7.22
N VAL A 156 -8.19 -8.91 -6.71
CA VAL A 156 -8.52 -7.48 -6.58
C VAL A 156 -8.73 -6.84 -7.95
N HIS A 157 -7.81 -7.05 -8.90
CA HIS A 157 -7.88 -6.48 -10.24
C HIS A 157 -9.17 -6.92 -10.96
N LYS A 158 -9.50 -8.21 -10.93
CA LYS A 158 -10.76 -8.75 -11.49
C LYS A 158 -12.00 -8.22 -10.76
N GLY A 159 -11.91 -7.96 -9.46
CA GLY A 159 -13.02 -7.44 -8.67
C GLY A 159 -13.32 -5.97 -8.97
N MET A 160 -12.29 -5.17 -9.33
CA MET A 160 -12.44 -3.74 -9.62
C MET A 160 -12.80 -3.42 -11.07
N GLN A 161 -12.44 -4.28 -12.03
CA GLN A 161 -12.80 -4.09 -13.45
C GLN A 161 -14.28 -4.36 -13.78
N MET A 162 -15.05 -4.88 -12.84
CA MET A 162 -16.48 -5.10 -13.08
C MET A 162 -17.25 -3.81 -12.81
N PRO A 163 -17.89 -3.21 -13.82
CA PRO A 163 -18.74 -2.06 -13.59
C PRO A 163 -19.83 -2.44 -12.58
N ASN A 164 -20.03 -1.59 -11.58
CA ASN A 164 -21.20 -1.66 -10.72
C ASN A 164 -22.44 -1.58 -11.61
N THR A 165 -23.04 -2.71 -11.97
CA THR A 165 -24.36 -2.73 -12.60
C THR A 165 -25.40 -2.43 -11.52
N HIS A 166 -25.44 -1.18 -11.06
CA HIS A 166 -26.56 -0.65 -10.28
C HIS A 166 -26.88 0.76 -10.77
N ASN A 167 -28.06 0.85 -11.40
CA ASN A 167 -28.89 2.03 -11.69
C ASN A 167 -28.60 2.88 -12.94
N GLU A 168 -28.76 2.33 -14.14
CA GLU A 168 -29.02 3.15 -15.35
C GLU A 168 -30.23 2.73 -16.21
N VAL A 169 -31.02 1.74 -15.81
CA VAL A 169 -32.23 1.35 -16.58
C VAL A 169 -33.48 1.24 -15.71
N GLU A 170 -33.96 2.38 -15.20
CA GLU A 170 -35.35 2.45 -14.69
C GLU A 170 -36.10 3.75 -15.06
N ASN A 171 -35.45 4.73 -15.68
CA ASN A 171 -36.10 6.02 -16.02
C ASN A 171 -36.19 6.33 -17.53
N ALA A 172 -36.18 5.32 -18.40
CA ALA A 172 -36.33 5.52 -19.86
C ALA A 172 -37.79 5.38 -20.36
N TYR A 173 -38.74 5.02 -19.49
CA TYR A 173 -40.15 4.89 -19.85
C TYR A 173 -41.06 5.54 -18.81
N SER A 174 -41.04 6.86 -18.75
CA SER A 174 -42.13 7.68 -18.21
C SER A 174 -42.07 9.07 -18.81
N ASN A 175 -42.63 9.20 -20.02
CA ASN A 175 -43.62 10.20 -20.42
C ASN A 175 -43.95 10.01 -21.91
#